data_AF-A0A2V9KLX2-F1
#
_entry.id   AF-A0A2V9KLX2-F1
#
_cell.length_a   1.000
_cell.length_b   1.000
_cell.length_c   1.000
_cell.angle_alpha   90.00
_cell.angle_beta   90.00
_cell.angle_gamma   90.00
#
_symmetry.space_group_name_H-M   'P 1'
#
loop_
_entity.id
_entity.type
_entity.pdbx_description
1 polymer ?
#
loop_
_entity_poly.entity_id
_entity_poly.type
_entity_poly.pdbx_seq_one_letter_code
_entity_poly.pdbx_strand_id
1 'polypeptide(L)'
;MIRTWTISALLLCFGASAWAQQVQILPGTQPLTWEGDLSQMMMDGAHRFVERKIAESIQTRSKYWTRDFSSGPAYEKSVEPNRARFRKIIGVVDSRAPVVMERRGDEDNPALVAETGTYRVYQARWPVLEGVSGEGLLLEPKRAPLGYVVSLPDADQTPEQIVGLAAGIGREEQIARRLAENGFEVVVPVLIDRGSRWSGDPQIRITDQTHRECIYCQAFHMGRHVIGYEVEKLLAAVGWCRRKSGGKGQIGVTGYGEGGLIAFYSAAVDTRIDAALVSGYFDSRQAVWSEPIYRNVWGLLREFGDAELATLIAPRGLIVEYSQVPAVTNQKGDLKTPKFESVRAEFDRIDALTRPGFQPKQLISGNGGAPVGPGSPEAMEAFARLLGVNAPLPLSGEVPVERRRSFDPAERQKRQVKALENHVQRLVRASEHVRERFFLYKVAPELADETWTKELRHRTYPPDKFIEGSKWYRQYLWKE
;
A
#
# COMPACT_ATOMS: atom_id res chain seq x y z
N MET A 1 28.40 72.14 -65.07
CA MET A 1 28.57 73.26 -64.12
C MET A 1 28.04 72.82 -62.76
N ILE A 2 28.94 72.74 -61.76
CA ILE A 2 28.72 73.00 -60.31
C ILE A 2 27.80 72.01 -59.54
N ARG A 3 28.42 71.04 -58.82
CA ARG A 3 28.51 70.88 -57.33
C ARG A 3 27.24 70.20 -56.71
N THR A 4 27.23 69.34 -55.68
CA THR A 4 28.20 68.70 -54.76
C THR A 4 27.40 67.68 -53.90
N TRP A 5 27.95 66.46 -53.74
CA TRP A 5 28.10 65.66 -52.50
C TRP A 5 26.95 65.36 -51.48
N THR A 6 26.82 64.04 -51.22
CA THR A 6 26.63 63.28 -49.95
C THR A 6 25.28 63.09 -49.22
N ILE A 7 24.78 61.84 -49.31
CA ILE A 7 24.38 60.86 -48.27
C ILE A 7 23.68 61.36 -46.99
N SER A 8 22.47 60.84 -46.72
CA SER A 8 22.09 60.28 -45.42
C SER A 8 20.84 59.41 -45.52
N ALA A 9 20.97 58.14 -45.14
CA ALA A 9 19.87 57.23 -44.83
C ALA A 9 19.43 57.46 -43.38
N LEU A 10 18.13 57.63 -43.15
CA LEU A 10 17.46 57.53 -41.85
C LEU A 10 16.02 57.13 -42.13
N LEU A 11 15.70 55.84 -42.07
CA LEU A 11 15.15 55.15 -40.90
C LEU A 11 13.83 55.71 -40.38
N LEU A 12 12.79 54.92 -40.66
CA LEU A 12 11.77 54.41 -39.75
C LEU A 12 10.74 55.35 -39.10
N CYS A 13 9.49 55.03 -39.44
CA CYS A 13 8.40 54.75 -38.50
C CYS A 13 7.94 55.90 -37.60
N PHE A 14 7.15 56.80 -38.16
CA PHE A 14 6.16 57.55 -37.40
C PHE A 14 4.86 56.74 -37.26
N GLY A 15 4.44 56.51 -36.01
CA GLY A 15 3.03 56.65 -35.66
C GLY A 15 2.19 55.40 -35.42
N ALA A 16 2.72 54.39 -34.71
CA ALA A 16 1.87 53.51 -33.92
C ALA A 16 2.38 53.51 -32.47
N SER A 17 2.24 54.65 -31.79
CA SER A 17 2.27 54.69 -30.34
C SER A 17 0.98 54.04 -29.83
N ALA A 18 0.89 52.72 -29.98
CA ALA A 18 0.08 51.93 -29.08
C ALA A 18 0.66 52.20 -27.70
N TRP A 19 -0.07 52.95 -26.88
CA TRP A 19 0.15 52.98 -25.45
C TRP A 19 -0.10 51.55 -25.00
N ALA A 20 0.94 50.72 -25.04
CA ALA A 20 0.99 49.53 -24.21
C ALA A 20 0.99 50.08 -22.80
N GLN A 21 -0.21 50.25 -22.24
CA GLN A 21 -0.41 50.58 -20.85
C GLN A 21 0.26 49.44 -20.10
N GLN A 22 1.50 49.69 -19.66
CA GLN A 22 2.34 48.69 -19.03
C GLN A 22 1.51 48.22 -17.84
N VAL A 23 1.05 46.96 -17.90
CA VAL A 23 0.21 46.39 -16.85
C VAL A 23 1.07 46.35 -15.60
N GLN A 24 0.99 47.41 -14.80
CA GLN A 24 1.75 47.54 -13.56
C GLN A 24 1.25 46.53 -12.52
N ILE A 25 -0.03 46.14 -12.61
CA ILE A 25 -0.71 45.23 -11.69
C ILE A 25 -1.80 44.46 -12.46
N LEU A 26 -1.88 43.14 -12.28
CA LEU A 26 -2.96 42.33 -12.87
C LEU A 26 -4.32 42.67 -12.20
N PRO A 27 -5.45 42.62 -12.93
CA PRO A 27 -6.77 42.87 -12.34
C PRO A 27 -7.03 41.97 -11.13
N GLY A 28 -7.39 42.57 -9.99
CA GLY A 28 -7.67 41.85 -8.74
C GLY A 28 -6.43 41.42 -7.94
N THR A 29 -5.23 41.85 -8.32
CA THR A 29 -3.99 41.56 -7.56
C THR A 29 -3.43 42.82 -6.90
N GLN A 30 -2.58 42.66 -5.87
CA GLN A 30 -1.77 43.74 -5.33
C GLN A 30 -0.32 43.61 -5.83
N PRO A 31 0.47 44.71 -5.90
CA PRO A 31 1.90 44.63 -6.16
C PRO A 31 2.57 43.70 -5.14
N LEU A 32 3.48 42.84 -5.59
CA LEU A 32 4.26 42.00 -4.71
C LEU A 32 5.37 42.85 -4.06
N THR A 33 5.11 43.37 -2.86
CA THR A 33 6.04 44.24 -2.10
C THR A 33 6.81 43.46 -1.04
N TRP A 34 6.86 42.13 -1.15
CA TRP A 34 7.55 41.29 -0.18
C TRP A 34 9.07 41.39 -0.38
N GLU A 35 9.81 41.49 0.72
CA GLU A 35 11.27 41.53 0.73
C GLU A 35 11.84 40.19 1.25
N GLY A 36 13.07 39.85 0.84
CA GLY A 36 13.73 38.59 1.22
C GLY A 36 13.60 37.47 0.18
N ASP A 37 13.85 36.21 0.58
CA ASP A 37 13.72 35.05 -0.30
C ASP A 37 12.25 34.61 -0.42
N LEU A 38 11.61 35.04 -1.50
CA LEU A 38 10.22 34.73 -1.80
C LEU A 38 9.98 33.22 -2.00
N SER A 39 10.99 32.47 -2.42
CA SER A 39 10.88 31.01 -2.60
C SER A 39 10.73 30.32 -1.26
N GLN A 40 11.53 30.73 -0.26
CA GLN A 40 11.43 30.24 1.10
C GLN A 40 10.07 30.60 1.72
N MET A 41 9.62 31.84 1.58
CA MET A 41 8.32 32.27 2.09
C MET A 41 7.16 31.47 1.48
N MET A 42 7.23 31.17 0.18
CA MET A 42 6.24 30.34 -0.51
C MET A 42 6.25 28.90 0.05
N MET A 43 7.42 28.31 0.24
CA MET A 43 7.56 26.96 0.81
C MET A 43 7.04 26.89 2.25
N ASP A 44 7.34 27.88 3.09
CA ASP A 44 6.83 27.97 4.45
C ASP A 44 5.29 28.11 4.46
N GLY A 45 4.75 28.89 3.52
CA GLY A 45 3.30 29.00 3.31
C GLY A 45 2.66 27.67 2.91
N ALA A 46 3.31 26.92 2.00
CA ALA A 46 2.86 25.60 1.58
C ALA A 46 2.87 24.59 2.74
N HIS A 47 3.93 24.56 3.56
CA HIS A 47 4.01 23.70 4.74
C HIS A 47 2.89 24.01 5.74
N ARG A 48 2.73 25.28 6.14
CA ARG A 48 1.64 25.69 7.04
C ARG A 48 0.26 25.33 6.50
N PHE A 49 0.06 25.48 5.19
CA PHE A 49 -1.19 25.10 4.54
C PHE A 49 -1.46 23.59 4.67
N VAL A 50 -0.47 22.75 4.34
CA VAL A 50 -0.60 21.29 4.38
C VAL A 50 -0.81 20.78 5.80
N GLU A 51 -0.02 21.25 6.77
CA GLU A 51 -0.17 20.88 8.19
C GLU A 51 -1.55 21.24 8.73
N ARG A 52 -2.02 22.46 8.43
CA ARG A 52 -3.38 22.87 8.79
C ARG A 52 -4.43 21.96 8.14
N LYS A 53 -4.27 21.57 6.86
CA LYS A 53 -5.20 20.66 6.19
C LYS A 53 -5.20 19.26 6.79
N ILE A 54 -4.06 18.76 7.23
CA ILE A 54 -3.96 17.49 7.97
C ILE A 54 -4.72 17.61 9.30
N ALA A 55 -4.50 18.68 10.08
CA ALA A 55 -5.20 18.89 11.34
C ALA A 55 -6.73 19.05 11.16
N GLU A 56 -7.17 19.85 10.18
CA GLU A 56 -8.59 20.02 9.81
C GLU A 56 -9.22 18.70 9.35
N SER A 57 -8.43 17.80 8.74
CA SER A 57 -8.96 16.54 8.21
C SER A 57 -9.59 15.71 9.33
N ILE A 58 -8.95 15.58 10.50
CA ILE A 58 -9.42 14.78 11.65
C ILE A 58 -10.85 15.17 12.04
N GLN A 59 -11.14 16.47 12.12
CA GLN A 59 -12.45 16.99 12.51
C GLN A 59 -13.51 16.78 11.42
N THR A 60 -13.09 16.68 10.16
CA THR A 60 -13.99 16.63 9.01
C THR A 60 -14.16 15.23 8.42
N ARG A 61 -13.36 14.23 8.81
CA ARG A 61 -13.47 12.87 8.26
C ARG A 61 -14.83 12.25 8.52
N SER A 62 -15.44 12.54 9.67
CA SER A 62 -16.74 12.01 10.11
C SER A 62 -17.86 12.15 9.08
N LYS A 63 -17.84 13.21 8.25
CA LYS A 63 -18.84 13.44 7.19
C LYS A 63 -18.84 12.39 6.08
N TYR A 64 -17.76 11.62 5.94
CA TYR A 64 -17.65 10.54 4.96
C TYR A 64 -18.20 9.20 5.49
N TRP A 65 -18.66 9.16 6.74
CA TRP A 65 -19.08 7.94 7.43
C TRP A 65 -20.56 7.99 7.79
N THR A 66 -21.25 6.89 7.58
CA THR A 66 -22.65 6.70 8.00
C THR A 66 -22.76 5.32 8.61
N ARG A 67 -22.23 5.17 9.83
CA ARG A 67 -22.11 3.88 10.52
C ARG A 67 -23.45 3.44 11.11
N ASP A 68 -23.85 2.21 10.81
CA ASP A 68 -25.02 1.57 11.40
C ASP A 68 -24.59 0.56 12.48
N PHE A 69 -24.89 0.85 13.74
CA PHE A 69 -24.51 0.03 14.89
C PHE A 69 -25.59 -0.97 15.32
N SER A 70 -26.66 -1.15 14.54
CA SER A 70 -27.78 -2.03 14.91
C SER A 70 -27.39 -3.51 14.97
N SER A 71 -26.45 -3.94 14.13
CA SER A 71 -25.91 -5.31 14.11
C SER A 71 -24.58 -5.35 13.35
N GLY A 72 -23.81 -6.44 13.50
CA GLY A 72 -22.59 -6.67 12.72
C GLY A 72 -22.81 -6.58 11.20
N PRO A 73 -23.77 -7.33 10.62
CA PRO A 73 -24.06 -7.25 9.18
C PRO A 73 -24.53 -5.87 8.71
N ALA A 74 -25.33 -5.16 9.52
CA ALA A 74 -25.76 -3.79 9.19
C ALA A 74 -24.56 -2.84 9.16
N TYR A 75 -23.65 -2.99 10.13
CA TYR A 75 -22.42 -2.22 10.20
C TYR A 75 -21.54 -2.45 8.98
N GLU A 76 -21.25 -3.71 8.63
CA GLU A 76 -20.45 -4.05 7.45
C GLU A 76 -21.04 -3.44 6.17
N LYS A 77 -22.36 -3.56 5.99
CA LYS A 77 -23.07 -2.95 4.85
C LYS A 77 -22.94 -1.42 4.85
N SER A 78 -23.03 -0.78 6.01
CA SER A 78 -22.98 0.67 6.15
C SER A 78 -21.61 1.27 5.81
N VAL A 79 -20.52 0.53 6.10
CA VAL A 79 -19.14 0.99 5.86
C VAL A 79 -18.54 0.46 4.55
N GLU A 80 -19.25 -0.37 3.79
CA GLU A 80 -18.75 -0.89 2.50
C GLU A 80 -18.36 0.22 1.50
N PRO A 81 -19.08 1.36 1.38
CA PRO A 81 -18.61 2.47 0.55
C PRO A 81 -17.25 3.03 0.98
N ASN A 82 -17.00 3.15 2.30
CA ASN A 82 -15.71 3.57 2.85
C ASN A 82 -14.63 2.54 2.52
N ARG A 83 -14.94 1.24 2.67
CA ARG A 83 -14.04 0.13 2.31
C ARG A 83 -13.67 0.15 0.83
N ALA A 84 -14.64 0.39 -0.06
CA ALA A 84 -14.42 0.49 -1.49
C ALA A 84 -13.53 1.70 -1.86
N ARG A 85 -13.74 2.85 -1.21
CA ARG A 85 -12.85 4.01 -1.39
C ARG A 85 -11.44 3.73 -0.87
N PHE A 86 -11.30 3.07 0.28
CA PHE A 86 -10.00 2.69 0.81
C PHE A 86 -9.25 1.75 -0.16
N ARG A 87 -9.92 0.71 -0.69
CA ARG A 87 -9.35 -0.15 -1.75
C ARG A 87 -8.82 0.65 -2.94
N LYS A 88 -9.59 1.62 -3.43
CA LYS A 88 -9.17 2.52 -4.51
C LYS A 88 -7.94 3.35 -4.12
N ILE A 89 -7.94 3.94 -2.92
CA ILE A 89 -6.86 4.80 -2.40
C ILE A 89 -5.52 4.04 -2.34
N ILE A 90 -5.53 2.78 -1.89
CA ILE A 90 -4.31 1.98 -1.83
C ILE A 90 -3.97 1.26 -3.14
N GLY A 91 -4.78 1.42 -4.20
CA GLY A 91 -4.53 0.83 -5.52
C GLY A 91 -4.93 -0.65 -5.66
N VAL A 92 -5.78 -1.18 -4.78
CA VAL A 92 -6.34 -2.54 -4.84
C VAL A 92 -7.60 -2.51 -5.72
N VAL A 93 -7.39 -2.37 -7.03
CA VAL A 93 -8.47 -2.17 -8.02
C VAL A 93 -8.39 -3.14 -9.20
N ASP A 94 -7.35 -3.96 -9.26
CA ASP A 94 -7.15 -4.91 -10.35
C ASP A 94 -7.92 -6.20 -10.12
N SER A 95 -8.31 -6.85 -11.21
CA SER A 95 -8.92 -8.18 -11.12
C SER A 95 -7.83 -9.22 -10.85
N ARG A 96 -7.88 -9.82 -9.66
CA ARG A 96 -6.96 -10.91 -9.29
C ARG A 96 -7.15 -12.15 -10.18
N ALA A 97 -6.05 -12.79 -10.52
CA ALA A 97 -6.05 -14.09 -11.17
C ALA A 97 -6.67 -15.17 -10.25
N PRO A 98 -7.25 -16.24 -10.82
CA PRO A 98 -7.65 -17.41 -10.05
C PRO A 98 -6.45 -17.98 -9.28
N VAL A 99 -6.50 -17.91 -7.96
CA VAL A 99 -5.37 -18.33 -7.13
C VAL A 99 -5.23 -19.86 -7.14
N VAL A 100 -4.01 -20.36 -7.32
CA VAL A 100 -3.61 -21.76 -7.14
C VAL A 100 -2.30 -21.74 -6.34
N MET A 101 -2.24 -22.51 -5.25
CA MET A 101 -1.02 -22.59 -4.44
C MET A 101 -0.12 -23.68 -4.98
N GLU A 102 0.98 -23.28 -5.62
CA GLU A 102 1.97 -24.17 -6.20
C GLU A 102 3.06 -24.45 -5.16
N ARG A 103 3.27 -25.73 -4.85
CA ARG A 103 4.47 -26.19 -4.11
C ARG A 103 5.57 -26.41 -5.14
N ARG A 104 6.54 -25.50 -5.20
CA ARG A 104 7.54 -25.47 -6.28
C ARG A 104 8.93 -25.79 -5.77
N GLY A 105 9.66 -26.64 -6.49
CA GLY A 105 11.08 -26.91 -6.27
C GLY A 105 11.76 -27.46 -7.52
N ASP A 106 13.07 -27.65 -7.41
CA ASP A 106 13.95 -28.28 -8.39
C ASP A 106 14.86 -29.32 -7.69
N GLU A 107 15.83 -29.89 -8.41
CA GLU A 107 16.72 -30.94 -7.90
C GLU A 107 17.56 -30.48 -6.70
N ASP A 108 18.00 -29.22 -6.69
CA ASP A 108 18.84 -28.65 -5.63
C ASP A 108 18.04 -27.96 -4.52
N ASN A 109 16.81 -27.54 -4.85
CA ASN A 109 15.92 -26.77 -3.99
C ASN A 109 14.53 -27.43 -3.98
N PRO A 110 14.35 -28.52 -3.22
CA PRO A 110 13.12 -29.29 -3.24
C PRO A 110 11.93 -28.46 -2.76
N ALA A 111 10.73 -28.82 -3.23
CA ALA A 111 9.51 -28.13 -2.82
C ALA A 111 9.26 -28.23 -1.31
N LEU A 112 9.60 -29.37 -0.69
CA LEU A 112 9.60 -29.56 0.77
C LEU A 112 10.94 -29.08 1.35
N VAL A 113 10.94 -27.88 1.92
CA VAL A 113 12.16 -27.20 2.39
C VAL A 113 12.56 -27.60 3.81
N ALA A 114 11.60 -28.04 4.62
CA ALA A 114 11.85 -28.57 5.95
C ALA A 114 10.68 -29.42 6.45
N GLU A 115 10.92 -30.23 7.47
CA GLU A 115 9.91 -31.04 8.13
C GLU A 115 10.26 -31.21 9.60
N THR A 116 9.26 -31.10 10.47
CA THR A 116 9.35 -31.32 11.92
C THR A 116 8.45 -32.47 12.35
N GLY A 117 8.39 -32.77 13.64
CA GLY A 117 7.40 -33.68 14.21
C GLY A 117 5.94 -33.27 13.94
N THR A 118 5.66 -31.97 13.80
CA THR A 118 4.29 -31.42 13.81
C THR A 118 3.83 -30.79 12.50
N TYR A 119 4.73 -30.30 11.64
CA TYR A 119 4.39 -29.64 10.37
C TYR A 119 5.43 -29.87 9.27
N ARG A 120 5.08 -29.48 8.05
CA ARG A 120 5.94 -29.48 6.86
C ARG A 120 6.04 -28.07 6.30
N VAL A 121 7.22 -27.68 5.83
CA VAL A 121 7.44 -26.37 5.21
C VAL A 121 7.67 -26.57 3.72
N TYR A 122 6.90 -25.87 2.90
CA TYR A 122 7.01 -25.89 1.45
C TYR A 122 7.40 -24.52 0.89
N GLN A 123 8.23 -24.50 -0.13
CA GLN A 123 8.37 -23.32 -0.99
C GLN A 123 7.10 -23.18 -1.83
N ALA A 124 6.46 -22.02 -1.72
CA ALA A 124 5.16 -21.77 -2.31
C ALA A 124 5.18 -20.57 -3.27
N ARG A 125 4.41 -20.69 -4.35
CA ARG A 125 4.12 -19.61 -5.30
C ARG A 125 2.63 -19.62 -5.65
N TRP A 126 2.06 -18.45 -5.86
CA TRP A 126 0.67 -18.35 -6.32
C TRP A 126 0.46 -17.14 -7.25
N PRO A 127 -0.36 -17.28 -8.31
CA PRO A 127 -0.68 -16.15 -9.20
C PRO A 127 -1.55 -15.12 -8.46
N VAL A 128 -1.33 -13.83 -8.78
CA VAL A 128 -2.02 -12.70 -8.14
C VAL A 128 -2.59 -11.75 -9.19
N LEU A 129 -1.74 -11.15 -10.01
CA LEU A 129 -2.13 -10.33 -11.17
C LEU A 129 -1.46 -10.90 -12.41
N GLU A 130 -1.82 -10.41 -13.60
CA GLU A 130 -1.11 -10.77 -14.82
C GLU A 130 0.39 -10.45 -14.66
N GLY A 131 1.24 -11.48 -14.78
CA GLY A 131 2.69 -11.39 -14.61
C GLY A 131 3.18 -11.12 -13.18
N VAL A 132 2.30 -11.13 -12.18
CA VAL A 132 2.65 -10.96 -10.76
C VAL A 132 2.18 -12.17 -9.96
N SER A 133 3.12 -12.79 -9.25
CA SER A 133 2.85 -13.89 -8.31
C SER A 133 3.33 -13.53 -6.91
N GLY A 134 2.60 -14.00 -5.89
CA GLY A 134 3.16 -14.12 -4.55
C GLY A 134 4.13 -15.29 -4.50
N GLU A 135 5.22 -15.12 -3.74
CA GLU A 135 6.18 -16.17 -3.41
C GLU A 135 6.43 -16.15 -1.90
N GLY A 136 6.79 -17.30 -1.33
CA GLY A 136 6.98 -17.41 0.11
C GLY A 136 7.10 -18.85 0.59
N LEU A 137 6.74 -19.07 1.84
CA LEU A 137 6.69 -20.39 2.46
C LEU A 137 5.25 -20.76 2.85
N LEU A 138 4.93 -22.04 2.76
CA LEU A 138 3.69 -22.63 3.26
C LEU A 138 4.02 -23.66 4.35
N LEU A 139 3.54 -23.44 5.56
CA LEU A 139 3.70 -24.35 6.70
C LEU A 139 2.39 -25.10 6.87
N GLU A 140 2.41 -26.40 6.56
CA GLU A 140 1.25 -27.27 6.62
C GLU A 140 1.36 -28.19 7.84
N PRO A 141 0.43 -28.10 8.82
CA PRO A 141 0.41 -29.01 9.95
C PRO A 141 0.14 -30.45 9.49
N LYS A 142 0.69 -31.44 10.20
CA LYS A 142 0.47 -32.87 9.90
C LYS A 142 -0.92 -33.36 10.32
N ARG A 143 -1.68 -32.53 11.02
CA ARG A 143 -3.07 -32.74 11.44
C ARG A 143 -3.97 -31.72 10.75
N ALA A 144 -5.28 -31.90 10.86
CA ALA A 144 -6.24 -30.90 10.38
C ALA A 144 -5.93 -29.52 11.01
N PRO A 145 -5.79 -28.45 10.20
CA PRO A 145 -5.48 -27.12 10.71
C PRO A 145 -6.56 -26.60 11.67
N LEU A 146 -6.14 -25.98 12.77
CA LEU A 146 -7.04 -25.27 13.69
C LEU A 146 -7.54 -23.95 13.11
N GLY A 147 -6.76 -23.36 12.22
CA GLY A 147 -7.05 -22.13 11.50
C GLY A 147 -6.01 -21.89 10.42
N TYR A 148 -6.26 -20.89 9.58
CA TYR A 148 -5.39 -20.51 8.49
C TYR A 148 -4.86 -19.11 8.76
N VAL A 149 -3.56 -18.90 8.66
CA VAL A 149 -2.95 -17.59 8.94
C VAL A 149 -2.05 -17.16 7.80
N VAL A 150 -2.15 -15.91 7.36
CA VAL A 150 -1.10 -15.28 6.56
C VAL A 150 -0.24 -14.45 7.51
N SER A 151 1.02 -14.85 7.70
CA SER A 151 1.97 -14.21 8.62
C SER A 151 3.02 -13.44 7.82
N LEU A 152 3.11 -12.13 8.04
CA LEU A 152 3.95 -11.22 7.24
C LEU A 152 5.13 -10.71 8.06
N PRO A 153 6.37 -10.92 7.59
CA PRO A 153 7.55 -10.34 8.21
C PRO A 153 7.60 -8.82 8.00
N ASP A 154 8.51 -8.12 8.68
CA ASP A 154 8.90 -6.79 8.20
C ASP A 154 9.58 -6.89 6.82
N ALA A 155 9.62 -5.79 6.06
CA ALA A 155 10.15 -5.80 4.69
C ALA A 155 11.61 -6.27 4.58
N ASP A 156 12.44 -6.08 5.60
CA ASP A 156 13.84 -6.54 5.58
C ASP A 156 14.04 -7.90 6.25
N GLN A 157 12.96 -8.54 6.71
CA GLN A 157 12.95 -9.89 7.23
C GLN A 157 12.49 -10.89 6.15
N THR A 158 13.18 -12.01 6.02
CA THR A 158 12.81 -13.06 5.08
C THR A 158 11.76 -14.01 5.66
N PRO A 159 10.94 -14.65 4.80
CA PRO A 159 10.11 -15.79 5.22
C PRO A 159 10.89 -16.85 6.01
N GLU A 160 12.12 -17.15 5.60
CA GLU A 160 12.98 -18.13 6.25
C GLU A 160 13.34 -17.74 7.69
N GLN A 161 13.55 -16.45 7.96
CA GLN A 161 13.85 -15.95 9.31
C GLN A 161 12.69 -16.16 10.27
N ILE A 162 11.47 -15.76 9.90
CA ILE A 162 10.29 -15.88 10.80
C ILE A 162 9.76 -17.32 10.94
N VAL A 163 10.26 -18.24 10.11
CA VAL A 163 10.02 -19.69 10.20
C VAL A 163 11.13 -20.42 10.98
N GLY A 164 12.27 -19.75 11.22
CA GLY A 164 13.42 -20.32 11.92
C GLY A 164 14.35 -21.16 11.04
N LEU A 165 14.28 -21.02 9.71
CA LEU A 165 15.19 -21.67 8.75
C LEU A 165 16.48 -20.87 8.53
N ALA A 166 16.47 -19.57 8.83
CA ALA A 166 17.62 -18.68 8.68
C ALA A 166 17.82 -17.85 9.95
N ALA A 167 19.07 -17.49 10.22
CA ALA A 167 19.43 -16.57 11.30
C ALA A 167 19.04 -15.11 10.97
N GLY A 168 19.02 -14.25 11.99
CA GLY A 168 18.85 -12.81 11.85
C GLY A 168 17.75 -12.19 12.71
N ILE A 169 16.93 -13.01 13.38
CA ILE A 169 15.92 -12.57 14.36
C ILE A 169 15.95 -13.47 15.60
N GLY A 170 15.43 -12.95 16.72
CA GLY A 170 15.26 -13.73 17.94
C GLY A 170 14.29 -14.89 17.76
N ARG A 171 14.48 -15.96 18.54
CA ARG A 171 13.61 -17.14 18.51
C ARG A 171 12.14 -16.79 18.80
N GLU A 172 11.89 -15.88 19.74
CA GLU A 172 10.54 -15.45 20.10
C GLU A 172 9.84 -14.62 19.01
N GLU A 173 10.60 -14.05 18.07
CA GLU A 173 10.09 -13.28 16.94
C GLU A 173 9.70 -14.19 15.75
N GLN A 174 9.92 -15.51 15.85
CA GLN A 174 9.56 -16.50 14.82
C GLN A 174 8.05 -16.82 14.84
N ILE A 175 7.22 -15.79 14.63
CA ILE A 175 5.76 -15.83 14.75
C ILE A 175 5.15 -16.94 13.87
N ALA A 176 5.62 -17.09 12.62
CA ALA A 176 5.11 -18.10 11.71
C ALA A 176 5.41 -19.52 12.19
N ARG A 177 6.61 -19.75 12.73
CA ARG A 177 6.97 -21.02 13.35
C ARG A 177 6.08 -21.32 14.55
N ARG A 178 5.90 -20.36 15.47
CA ARG A 178 5.07 -20.55 16.66
C ARG A 178 3.65 -20.96 16.28
N LEU A 179 3.05 -20.31 15.28
CA LEU A 179 1.71 -20.66 14.80
C LEU A 179 1.65 -22.08 14.19
N ALA A 180 2.62 -22.45 13.35
CA ALA A 180 2.63 -23.77 12.72
C ALA A 180 2.85 -24.92 13.73
N GLU A 181 3.74 -24.72 14.71
CA GLU A 181 3.95 -25.67 15.81
C GLU A 181 2.66 -25.91 16.62
N ASN A 182 1.80 -24.90 16.70
CA ASN A 182 0.54 -24.93 17.43
C ASN A 182 -0.68 -25.22 16.54
N GLY A 183 -0.48 -25.84 15.37
CA GLY A 183 -1.55 -26.45 14.58
C GLY A 183 -2.25 -25.52 13.58
N PHE A 184 -1.73 -24.31 13.35
CA PHE A 184 -2.22 -23.45 12.27
C PHE A 184 -1.55 -23.81 10.94
N GLU A 185 -2.29 -23.68 9.85
CA GLU A 185 -1.70 -23.65 8.51
C GLU A 185 -1.29 -22.22 8.17
N VAL A 186 0.00 -22.00 7.90
CA VAL A 186 0.57 -20.65 7.79
C VAL A 186 1.15 -20.40 6.40
N VAL A 187 0.72 -19.32 5.75
CA VAL A 187 1.35 -18.79 4.55
C VAL A 187 2.23 -17.61 4.95
N VAL A 188 3.49 -17.61 4.50
CA VAL A 188 4.46 -16.55 4.79
C VAL A 188 4.94 -15.93 3.48
N PRO A 189 4.32 -14.84 3.01
CA PRO A 189 4.74 -14.14 1.80
C PRO A 189 6.07 -13.42 1.99
N VAL A 190 6.84 -13.29 0.91
CA VAL A 190 7.94 -12.33 0.83
C VAL A 190 7.39 -10.92 0.54
N LEU A 191 7.91 -9.92 1.23
CA LEU A 191 7.64 -8.51 0.97
C LEU A 191 8.76 -7.87 0.14
N ILE A 192 8.46 -6.77 -0.54
CA ILE A 192 9.47 -5.93 -1.18
C ILE A 192 10.29 -5.27 -0.07
N ASP A 193 11.60 -5.46 -0.11
CA ASP A 193 12.58 -5.07 0.91
C ASP A 193 13.09 -3.65 0.68
N ARG A 194 13.86 -3.15 1.63
CA ARG A 194 14.43 -1.81 1.58
C ARG A 194 15.83 -1.78 0.95
N GLY A 195 16.32 -2.90 0.43
CA GLY A 195 17.52 -2.93 -0.42
C GLY A 195 17.35 -2.11 -1.71
N SER A 196 18.44 -1.79 -2.40
CA SER A 196 18.42 -0.97 -3.64
C SER A 196 19.08 -1.66 -4.85
N ARG A 197 19.57 -2.89 -4.67
CA ARG A 197 20.41 -3.62 -5.64
C ARG A 197 19.80 -3.72 -7.06
N TRP A 198 18.48 -3.74 -7.18
CA TRP A 198 17.76 -3.85 -8.45
C TRP A 198 16.85 -2.65 -8.73
N SER A 199 17.04 -1.53 -8.03
CA SER A 199 16.33 -0.28 -8.27
C SER A 199 16.90 0.43 -9.50
N GLY A 200 16.36 0.14 -10.68
CA GLY A 200 16.75 0.76 -11.95
C GLY A 200 17.19 -0.23 -13.01
N ASP A 201 17.93 0.29 -13.98
CA ASP A 201 18.42 -0.45 -15.15
C ASP A 201 19.94 -0.29 -15.29
N PRO A 202 20.74 -1.38 -15.27
CA PRO A 202 22.19 -1.31 -15.48
C PRO A 202 22.63 -0.65 -16.79
N GLN A 203 21.77 -0.65 -17.82
CA GLN A 203 22.05 -0.01 -19.11
C GLN A 203 21.90 1.51 -19.06
N ILE A 204 21.18 2.04 -18.07
CA ILE A 204 20.91 3.46 -17.90
C ILE A 204 21.58 3.96 -16.62
N ARG A 205 21.07 3.51 -15.46
CA ARG A 205 21.53 3.84 -14.12
C ARG A 205 20.84 2.96 -13.07
N ILE A 206 21.63 2.42 -12.14
CA ILE A 206 21.11 1.90 -10.86
C ILE A 206 21.00 3.05 -9.87
N THR A 207 19.86 3.15 -9.18
CA THR A 207 19.59 4.19 -8.18
C THR A 207 19.88 3.67 -6.77
N ASP A 208 20.02 4.61 -5.84
CA ASP A 208 20.11 4.35 -4.40
C ASP A 208 18.74 4.25 -3.72
N GLN A 209 17.65 4.37 -4.48
CA GLN A 209 16.30 4.22 -3.96
C GLN A 209 16.07 2.79 -3.49
N THR A 210 15.40 2.64 -2.34
CA THR A 210 14.95 1.32 -1.89
C THR A 210 14.04 0.68 -2.94
N HIS A 211 13.95 -0.65 -3.02
CA HIS A 211 13.06 -1.32 -3.98
C HIS A 211 11.61 -0.88 -3.77
N ARG A 212 11.17 -0.72 -2.50
CA ARG A 212 9.84 -0.19 -2.16
C ARG A 212 9.62 1.20 -2.74
N GLU A 213 10.58 2.10 -2.57
CA GLU A 213 10.52 3.46 -3.14
C GLU A 213 10.52 3.44 -4.67
N CYS A 214 11.39 2.64 -5.28
CA CYS A 214 11.50 2.55 -6.73
C CYS A 214 10.17 2.08 -7.36
N ILE A 215 9.52 1.08 -6.77
CA ILE A 215 8.19 0.63 -7.18
C ILE A 215 7.12 1.68 -6.89
N TYR A 216 7.15 2.32 -5.72
CA TYR A 216 6.22 3.39 -5.36
C TYR A 216 6.24 4.54 -6.38
N CYS A 217 7.43 5.06 -6.72
CA CYS A 217 7.58 6.19 -7.64
C CYS A 217 6.98 5.90 -9.03
N GLN A 218 7.14 4.66 -9.52
CA GLN A 218 6.57 4.24 -10.79
C GLN A 218 5.04 4.03 -10.68
N ALA A 219 4.60 3.35 -9.63
CA ALA A 219 3.21 2.96 -9.42
C ALA A 219 2.29 4.15 -9.12
N PHE A 220 2.80 5.18 -8.42
CA PHE A 220 2.05 6.37 -8.02
C PHE A 220 1.31 7.02 -9.18
N HIS A 221 2.02 7.23 -10.30
CA HIS A 221 1.45 7.85 -11.51
C HIS A 221 0.32 7.02 -12.13
N MET A 222 0.33 5.70 -11.91
CA MET A 222 -0.67 4.77 -12.43
C MET A 222 -1.83 4.54 -11.45
N GLY A 223 -1.92 5.33 -10.36
CA GLY A 223 -2.92 5.14 -9.32
C GLY A 223 -2.77 3.78 -8.63
N ARG A 224 -1.53 3.34 -8.43
CA ARG A 224 -1.15 2.11 -7.72
C ARG A 224 -0.16 2.42 -6.62
N HIS A 225 0.03 1.45 -5.73
CA HIS A 225 0.91 1.60 -4.58
C HIS A 225 1.57 0.26 -4.23
N VAL A 226 2.81 0.29 -3.73
CA VAL A 226 3.51 -0.94 -3.29
C VAL A 226 2.72 -1.69 -2.20
N ILE A 227 2.17 -0.93 -1.24
CA ILE A 227 1.18 -1.42 -0.26
C ILE A 227 0.03 -2.16 -0.94
N GLY A 228 -0.59 -1.56 -1.97
CA GLY A 228 -1.70 -2.19 -2.69
C GLY A 228 -1.32 -3.50 -3.33
N TYR A 229 -0.17 -3.58 -3.99
CA TYR A 229 0.31 -4.83 -4.58
C TYR A 229 0.56 -5.93 -3.55
N GLU A 230 1.09 -5.59 -2.38
CA GLU A 230 1.32 -6.55 -1.31
C GLU A 230 0.01 -7.00 -0.64
N VAL A 231 -0.95 -6.08 -0.49
CA VAL A 231 -2.33 -6.42 -0.10
C VAL A 231 -2.96 -7.37 -1.12
N GLU A 232 -2.83 -7.12 -2.43
CA GLU A 232 -3.32 -8.04 -3.47
C GLU A 232 -2.71 -9.45 -3.33
N LYS A 233 -1.39 -9.54 -3.07
CA LYS A 233 -0.72 -10.83 -2.83
C LYS A 233 -1.28 -11.56 -1.62
N LEU A 234 -1.53 -10.84 -0.52
CA LEU A 234 -2.16 -11.37 0.68
C LEU A 234 -3.59 -11.86 0.40
N LEU A 235 -4.41 -11.04 -0.26
CA LEU A 235 -5.83 -11.35 -0.52
C LEU A 235 -6.00 -12.55 -1.46
N ALA A 236 -5.03 -12.80 -2.34
CA ALA A 236 -4.95 -14.05 -3.10
C ALA A 236 -4.70 -15.26 -2.17
N ALA A 237 -3.74 -15.17 -1.23
CA ALA A 237 -3.50 -16.22 -0.24
C ALA A 237 -4.73 -16.48 0.65
N VAL A 238 -5.42 -15.43 1.11
CA VAL A 238 -6.72 -15.54 1.83
C VAL A 238 -7.77 -16.24 0.96
N GLY A 239 -7.82 -15.93 -0.34
CA GLY A 239 -8.71 -16.63 -1.28
C GLY A 239 -8.41 -18.12 -1.40
N TRP A 240 -7.14 -18.50 -1.33
CA TRP A 240 -6.74 -19.91 -1.28
C TRP A 240 -7.12 -20.56 0.04
N CYS A 241 -6.84 -19.94 1.19
CA CYS A 241 -7.22 -20.44 2.52
C CYS A 241 -8.73 -20.70 2.61
N ARG A 242 -9.55 -19.75 2.13
CA ARG A 242 -11.02 -19.89 2.12
C ARG A 242 -11.49 -21.07 1.28
N ARG A 243 -10.88 -21.32 0.11
CA ARG A 243 -11.24 -22.48 -0.70
C ARG A 243 -10.77 -23.79 -0.08
N LYS A 244 -9.54 -23.84 0.43
CA LYS A 244 -8.97 -25.02 1.08
C LYS A 244 -9.81 -25.44 2.31
N SER A 245 -10.33 -24.48 3.05
CA SER A 245 -11.17 -24.72 4.23
C SER A 245 -12.64 -25.02 3.91
N GLY A 246 -13.02 -25.11 2.64
CA GLY A 246 -14.43 -25.26 2.23
C GLY A 246 -15.31 -24.07 2.65
N GLY A 247 -14.71 -22.89 2.89
CA GLY A 247 -15.39 -21.68 3.32
C GLY A 247 -15.75 -21.63 4.81
N LYS A 248 -15.29 -22.59 5.63
CA LYS A 248 -15.67 -22.72 7.04
C LYS A 248 -14.52 -22.49 8.04
N GLY A 249 -13.27 -22.53 7.58
CA GLY A 249 -12.11 -22.33 8.46
C GLY A 249 -11.90 -20.86 8.81
N GLN A 250 -11.46 -20.60 10.04
CA GLN A 250 -11.08 -19.27 10.51
C GLN A 250 -9.78 -18.81 9.82
N ILE A 251 -9.76 -17.56 9.36
CA ILE A 251 -8.65 -16.95 8.63
C ILE A 251 -8.14 -15.73 9.38
N GLY A 252 -6.91 -15.82 9.88
CA GLY A 252 -6.22 -14.70 10.50
C GLY A 252 -5.14 -14.08 9.61
N VAL A 253 -4.78 -12.84 9.91
CA VAL A 253 -3.56 -12.20 9.38
C VAL A 253 -2.74 -11.64 10.52
N THR A 254 -1.43 -11.74 10.44
CA THR A 254 -0.53 -11.14 11.42
C THR A 254 0.71 -10.58 10.74
N GLY A 255 1.27 -9.49 11.25
CA GLY A 255 2.57 -9.05 10.78
C GLY A 255 3.24 -8.01 11.64
N TYR A 256 4.52 -7.79 11.34
CA TYR A 256 5.40 -6.86 12.02
C TYR A 256 5.92 -5.77 11.07
N GLY A 257 5.97 -4.51 11.51
CA GLY A 257 6.51 -3.41 10.70
C GLY A 257 5.71 -3.20 9.42
N GLU A 258 6.35 -3.32 8.24
CA GLU A 258 5.61 -3.32 6.95
C GLU A 258 4.63 -4.49 6.85
N GLY A 259 4.97 -5.67 7.39
CA GLY A 259 4.02 -6.78 7.46
C GLY A 259 2.80 -6.44 8.32
N GLY A 260 3.00 -5.66 9.39
CA GLY A 260 1.92 -5.15 10.24
C GLY A 260 1.00 -4.20 9.48
N LEU A 261 1.58 -3.29 8.69
CA LEU A 261 0.86 -2.41 7.76
C LEU A 261 -0.01 -3.23 6.80
N ILE A 262 0.60 -4.20 6.09
CA ILE A 262 -0.11 -4.99 5.08
C ILE A 262 -1.19 -5.86 5.70
N ALA A 263 -0.95 -6.48 6.86
CA ALA A 263 -1.95 -7.24 7.61
C ALA A 263 -3.14 -6.36 8.01
N PHE A 264 -2.86 -5.17 8.56
CA PHE A 264 -3.88 -4.21 8.97
C PHE A 264 -4.74 -3.74 7.80
N TYR A 265 -4.11 -3.28 6.72
CA TYR A 265 -4.80 -2.77 5.56
C TYR A 265 -5.61 -3.89 4.86
N SER A 266 -5.07 -5.10 4.82
CA SER A 266 -5.78 -6.25 4.24
C SER A 266 -7.05 -6.61 5.03
N ALA A 267 -6.97 -6.66 6.36
CA ALA A 267 -8.14 -6.88 7.22
C ALA A 267 -9.18 -5.76 7.06
N ALA A 268 -8.73 -4.52 6.87
CA ALA A 268 -9.59 -3.38 6.60
C ALA A 268 -10.22 -3.41 5.20
N VAL A 269 -9.67 -4.09 4.19
CA VAL A 269 -10.28 -4.18 2.85
C VAL A 269 -11.02 -5.49 2.57
N ASP A 270 -10.84 -6.54 3.36
CA ASP A 270 -11.43 -7.85 3.07
C ASP A 270 -12.12 -8.45 4.29
N THR A 271 -13.42 -8.67 4.19
CA THR A 271 -14.27 -9.20 5.27
C THR A 271 -14.10 -10.70 5.50
N ARG A 272 -13.35 -11.41 4.64
CA ARG A 272 -13.04 -12.85 4.80
C ARG A 272 -11.97 -13.12 5.86
N ILE A 273 -11.35 -12.09 6.43
CA ILE A 273 -10.31 -12.19 7.45
C ILE A 273 -10.98 -12.01 8.82
N ASP A 274 -10.98 -13.04 9.67
CA ASP A 274 -11.70 -13.06 10.94
C ASP A 274 -10.97 -12.29 12.06
N ALA A 275 -9.63 -12.25 12.01
CA ALA A 275 -8.82 -11.53 12.99
C ALA A 275 -7.52 -10.97 12.40
N ALA A 276 -7.04 -9.85 12.96
CA ALA A 276 -5.75 -9.27 12.64
C ALA A 276 -4.89 -9.05 13.90
N LEU A 277 -3.60 -9.41 13.84
CA LEU A 277 -2.58 -9.02 14.81
C LEU A 277 -1.57 -8.08 14.15
N VAL A 278 -1.57 -6.82 14.57
CA VAL A 278 -0.75 -5.74 14.01
C VAL A 278 0.34 -5.37 15.00
N SER A 279 1.59 -5.68 14.68
CA SER A 279 2.75 -5.42 15.53
C SER A 279 3.63 -4.32 14.93
N GLY A 280 3.96 -3.30 15.72
CA GLY A 280 4.95 -2.29 15.32
C GLY A 280 4.55 -1.44 14.09
N TYR A 281 3.27 -1.07 13.97
CA TYR A 281 2.79 -0.19 12.87
C TYR A 281 1.78 0.88 13.31
N PHE A 282 0.76 0.48 14.09
CA PHE A 282 -0.42 1.31 14.39
C PHE A 282 -0.07 2.62 15.13
N ASP A 283 -0.52 3.77 14.61
CA ASP A 283 -0.35 5.10 15.20
C ASP A 283 -1.32 6.13 14.58
N SER A 284 -1.34 7.38 15.06
CA SER A 284 -2.25 8.45 14.56
C SER A 284 -2.11 8.80 13.06
N ARG A 285 -0.99 8.43 12.42
CA ARG A 285 -0.61 8.70 11.02
C ARG A 285 -0.56 10.17 10.59
N GLN A 286 -0.78 11.14 11.49
CA GLN A 286 -0.84 12.56 11.11
C GLN A 286 0.51 13.12 10.66
N ALA A 287 1.61 12.45 11.04
CA ALA A 287 2.97 12.77 10.62
C ALA A 287 3.50 11.81 9.54
N VAL A 288 2.62 11.12 8.78
CA VAL A 288 3.04 10.14 7.75
C VAL A 288 3.98 10.72 6.68
N TRP A 289 3.95 12.04 6.48
CA TRP A 289 4.88 12.74 5.59
C TRP A 289 6.35 12.67 6.06
N SER A 290 6.59 12.37 7.34
CA SER A 290 7.93 12.18 7.91
C SER A 290 8.40 10.72 7.86
N GLU A 291 7.52 9.79 7.46
CA GLU A 291 7.86 8.39 7.22
C GLU A 291 8.42 8.19 5.80
N PRO A 292 9.08 7.06 5.51
CA PRO A 292 9.58 6.79 4.17
C PRO A 292 8.49 6.93 3.11
N ILE A 293 8.84 7.54 1.98
CA ILE A 293 7.88 7.92 0.93
C ILE A 293 6.99 6.77 0.44
N TYR A 294 7.47 5.52 0.51
CA TYR A 294 6.68 4.33 0.17
C TYR A 294 5.55 4.01 1.16
N ARG A 295 5.36 4.80 2.23
CA ARG A 295 4.18 4.80 3.11
C ARG A 295 3.22 5.95 2.85
N ASN A 296 3.58 6.90 1.97
CA ASN A 296 2.74 8.04 1.67
C ASN A 296 1.63 7.64 0.68
N VAL A 297 0.40 7.56 1.17
CA VAL A 297 -0.76 7.16 0.37
C VAL A 297 -1.60 8.39 0.03
N TRP A 298 -1.69 8.70 -1.26
CA TRP A 298 -2.46 9.85 -1.75
C TRP A 298 -3.92 9.82 -1.27
N GLY A 299 -4.36 10.91 -0.65
CA GLY A 299 -5.74 11.06 -0.20
C GLY A 299 -6.14 10.23 1.02
N LEU A 300 -5.23 9.46 1.63
CA LEU A 300 -5.54 8.61 2.79
C LEU A 300 -6.12 9.43 3.95
N LEU A 301 -5.38 10.46 4.39
CA LEU A 301 -5.74 11.31 5.51
C LEU A 301 -6.98 12.20 5.25
N ARG A 302 -7.56 12.19 4.05
CA ARG A 302 -8.84 12.86 3.78
C ARG A 302 -9.99 12.18 4.53
N GLU A 303 -9.94 10.86 4.65
CA GLU A 303 -11.04 10.04 5.17
C GLU A 303 -10.60 9.07 6.27
N PHE A 304 -9.33 8.69 6.30
CA PHE A 304 -8.82 7.63 7.15
C PHE A 304 -7.59 8.05 7.97
N GLY A 305 -7.62 7.78 9.28
CA GLY A 305 -6.45 7.48 10.10
C GLY A 305 -6.52 6.01 10.54
N ASP A 306 -5.57 5.55 11.35
CA ASP A 306 -5.57 4.15 11.77
C ASP A 306 -6.79 3.79 12.62
N ALA A 307 -7.29 4.69 13.46
CA ALA A 307 -8.55 4.45 14.19
C ALA A 307 -9.73 4.23 13.22
N GLU A 308 -9.85 5.05 12.17
CA GLU A 308 -10.88 4.87 11.13
C GLU A 308 -10.71 3.56 10.36
N LEU A 309 -9.47 3.19 10.00
CA LEU A 309 -9.19 1.92 9.32
C LEU A 309 -9.51 0.71 10.20
N ALA A 310 -9.20 0.78 11.49
CA ALA A 310 -9.57 -0.26 12.45
C ALA A 310 -11.10 -0.42 12.52
N THR A 311 -11.87 0.67 12.37
CA THR A 311 -13.33 0.58 12.30
C THR A 311 -13.84 -0.14 11.05
N LEU A 312 -13.05 -0.30 9.98
CA LEU A 312 -13.41 -1.16 8.85
C LEU A 312 -13.23 -2.65 9.17
N ILE A 313 -12.44 -2.98 10.20
CA ILE A 313 -12.28 -4.37 10.65
C ILE A 313 -13.49 -4.79 11.48
N ALA A 314 -14.05 -3.87 12.29
CA ALA A 314 -15.25 -4.14 13.10
C ALA A 314 -16.39 -4.77 12.27
N PRO A 315 -17.11 -5.77 12.84
CA PRO A 315 -17.01 -6.27 14.21
C PRO A 315 -15.93 -7.35 14.43
N ARG A 316 -15.04 -7.58 13.45
CA ARG A 316 -14.01 -8.64 13.49
C ARG A 316 -12.83 -8.25 14.39
N GLY A 317 -12.07 -9.24 14.83
CA GLY A 317 -11.09 -9.08 15.90
C GLY A 317 -9.83 -8.29 15.50
N LEU A 318 -9.34 -7.42 16.37
CA LEU A 318 -8.09 -6.66 16.17
C LEU A 318 -7.20 -6.66 17.42
N ILE A 319 -5.99 -7.20 17.30
CA ILE A 319 -4.93 -7.06 18.30
C ILE A 319 -3.91 -6.06 17.79
N VAL A 320 -3.60 -5.06 18.60
CA VAL A 320 -2.47 -4.15 18.37
C VAL A 320 -1.41 -4.47 19.40
N GLU A 321 -0.23 -4.83 18.93
CA GLU A 321 0.94 -5.07 19.78
C GLU A 321 1.89 -3.88 19.67
N TYR A 322 2.13 -3.22 20.79
CA TYR A 322 3.12 -2.15 20.87
C TYR A 322 4.52 -2.77 20.87
N SER A 323 5.24 -2.52 19.79
CA SER A 323 6.52 -3.17 19.48
C SER A 323 7.51 -2.14 18.98
N GLN A 324 8.79 -2.39 19.24
CA GLN A 324 9.86 -1.60 18.68
C GLN A 324 9.84 -1.77 17.16
N VAL A 325 9.77 -0.67 16.40
CA VAL A 325 9.79 -0.72 14.93
C VAL A 325 11.23 -0.75 14.41
N PRO A 326 11.49 -1.31 13.22
CA PRO A 326 12.82 -1.27 12.61
C PRO A 326 13.30 0.18 12.45
N ALA A 327 14.53 0.45 12.84
CA ALA A 327 15.14 1.76 12.66
C ALA A 327 15.54 1.94 11.19
N VAL A 328 14.81 2.79 10.48
CA VAL A 328 15.13 3.19 9.11
C VAL A 328 15.40 4.68 9.10
N THR A 329 16.58 5.08 8.65
CA THR A 329 16.95 6.49 8.50
C THR A 329 17.21 6.76 7.03
N ASN A 330 16.47 7.70 6.44
CA ASN A 330 16.62 8.04 5.02
C ASN A 330 16.33 9.53 4.80
N GLN A 331 16.95 10.12 3.77
CA GLN A 331 16.66 11.50 3.35
C GLN A 331 15.17 11.73 3.04
N LYS A 332 14.42 10.68 2.70
CA LYS A 332 12.99 10.73 2.35
C LYS A 332 12.06 10.21 3.44
N GLY A 333 12.52 10.24 4.69
CA GLY A 333 11.73 9.91 5.88
C GLY A 333 12.30 8.76 6.70
N ASP A 334 11.94 8.76 7.99
CA ASP A 334 12.46 7.81 8.98
C ASP A 334 11.35 6.88 9.49
N LEU A 335 11.72 5.67 9.92
CA LEU A 335 10.88 4.85 10.79
C LEU A 335 11.39 4.92 12.22
N LYS A 336 10.51 5.40 13.12
CA LYS A 336 10.76 5.55 14.54
C LYS A 336 9.62 4.91 15.32
N THR A 337 9.94 4.31 16.46
CA THR A 337 8.91 3.74 17.33
C THR A 337 8.08 4.91 17.86
N PRO A 338 6.77 4.96 17.59
CA PRO A 338 5.93 6.05 18.08
C PRO A 338 5.87 6.01 19.60
N LYS A 339 5.58 7.16 20.24
CA LYS A 339 5.35 7.18 21.68
C LYS A 339 4.12 6.34 22.01
N PHE A 340 4.19 5.58 23.10
CA PHE A 340 3.11 4.70 23.52
C PHE A 340 1.79 5.45 23.73
N GLU A 341 1.84 6.67 24.25
CA GLU A 341 0.67 7.52 24.47
C GLU A 341 -0.04 7.86 23.15
N SER A 342 0.71 8.02 22.05
CA SER A 342 0.15 8.26 20.71
C SER A 342 -0.60 7.03 20.21
N VAL A 343 0.02 5.86 20.34
CA VAL A 343 -0.59 4.56 19.97
C VAL A 343 -1.85 4.30 20.78
N ARG A 344 -1.77 4.50 22.10
CA ARG A 344 -2.91 4.33 23.01
C ARG A 344 -4.05 5.29 22.68
N ALA A 345 -3.75 6.58 22.47
CA ALA A 345 -4.77 7.56 22.13
C ALA A 345 -5.47 7.22 20.80
N GLU A 346 -4.73 6.78 19.78
CA GLU A 346 -5.32 6.34 18.52
C GLU A 346 -6.13 5.05 18.69
N PHE A 347 -5.70 4.12 19.55
CA PHE A 347 -6.41 2.88 19.81
C PHE A 347 -7.73 3.11 20.57
N ASP A 348 -7.73 4.05 21.52
CA ASP A 348 -8.92 4.44 22.28
C ASP A 348 -9.94 5.17 21.40
N ARG A 349 -9.48 5.90 20.36
CA ARG A 349 -10.37 6.50 19.35
C ARG A 349 -11.23 5.47 18.62
N ILE A 350 -10.81 4.20 18.53
CA ILE A 350 -11.63 3.14 17.92
C ILE A 350 -12.98 3.04 18.64
N ASP A 351 -12.99 3.02 19.98
CA ASP A 351 -14.23 2.94 20.77
C ASP A 351 -15.07 4.22 20.65
N ALA A 352 -14.44 5.38 20.50
CA ALA A 352 -15.16 6.62 20.22
C ALA A 352 -15.86 6.59 18.86
N LEU A 353 -15.31 5.85 17.88
CA LEU A 353 -15.85 5.73 16.53
C LEU A 353 -16.85 4.57 16.37
N THR A 354 -16.78 3.51 17.18
CA THR A 354 -17.65 2.32 17.07
C THR A 354 -18.59 2.04 18.23
N ARG A 355 -18.31 2.60 19.41
CA ARG A 355 -18.83 2.27 20.76
C ARG A 355 -18.01 1.16 21.46
N PRO A 356 -17.74 1.32 22.77
CA PRO A 356 -17.07 0.30 23.58
C PRO A 356 -17.74 -1.08 23.45
N GLY A 357 -16.93 -2.11 23.22
CA GLY A 357 -17.39 -3.50 23.13
C GLY A 357 -18.02 -3.90 21.79
N PHE A 358 -18.14 -2.99 20.81
CA PHE A 358 -18.66 -3.33 19.47
C PHE A 358 -17.70 -4.22 18.66
N GLN A 359 -16.40 -4.10 18.91
CA GLN A 359 -15.34 -4.86 18.26
C GLN A 359 -14.48 -5.55 19.33
N PRO A 360 -14.21 -6.87 19.21
CA PRO A 360 -13.19 -7.52 20.02
C PRO A 360 -11.83 -6.92 19.68
N LYS A 361 -11.25 -6.13 20.59
CA LYS A 361 -9.94 -5.53 20.40
C LYS A 361 -9.10 -5.52 21.67
N GLN A 362 -7.78 -5.62 21.52
CA GLN A 362 -6.84 -5.51 22.63
C GLN A 362 -5.57 -4.77 22.19
N LEU A 363 -5.10 -3.84 23.03
CA LEU A 363 -3.79 -3.21 22.91
C LEU A 363 -2.86 -3.88 23.93
N ILE A 364 -1.75 -4.42 23.45
CA ILE A 364 -0.79 -5.19 24.25
C ILE A 364 0.52 -4.41 24.35
N SER A 365 0.98 -4.22 25.58
CA SER A 365 2.18 -3.45 25.92
C SER A 365 2.73 -3.92 27.26
N GLY A 366 4.01 -3.70 27.50
CA GLY A 366 4.67 -4.03 28.75
C GLY A 366 4.36 -3.02 29.86
N ASN A 367 4.92 -3.29 31.04
CA ASN A 367 4.81 -2.39 32.20
C ASN A 367 5.22 -0.96 31.83
N GLY A 368 4.37 0.01 32.21
CA GLY A 368 4.61 1.42 31.90
C GLY A 368 4.55 1.77 30.41
N GLY A 369 3.96 0.93 29.56
CA GLY A 369 3.90 1.18 28.12
C GLY A 369 5.17 0.81 27.36
N ALA A 370 5.99 -0.10 27.90
CA ALA A 370 7.18 -0.60 27.21
C ALA A 370 6.79 -1.45 25.97
N PRO A 371 7.60 -1.44 24.90
CA PRO A 371 7.39 -2.36 23.77
C PRO A 371 7.62 -3.81 24.20
N VAL A 372 6.82 -4.74 23.68
CA VAL A 372 6.87 -6.18 24.05
C VAL A 372 7.01 -7.14 22.88
N GLY A 373 6.75 -6.68 21.66
CA GLY A 373 6.84 -7.50 20.46
C GLY A 373 8.10 -7.25 19.62
N PRO A 374 8.17 -7.87 18.44
CA PRO A 374 7.07 -8.61 17.81
C PRO A 374 6.83 -10.01 18.38
N GLY A 375 5.56 -10.42 18.50
CA GLY A 375 5.19 -11.80 18.77
C GLY A 375 5.26 -12.20 20.25
N SER A 376 4.94 -11.29 21.17
CA SER A 376 4.82 -11.60 22.60
C SER A 376 3.80 -12.74 22.83
N PRO A 377 4.01 -13.59 23.86
CA PRO A 377 3.07 -14.67 24.17
C PRO A 377 1.63 -14.18 24.36
N GLU A 378 1.44 -13.04 25.05
CA GLU A 378 0.11 -12.45 25.27
C GLU A 378 -0.57 -12.08 23.94
N ALA A 379 0.15 -11.47 22.99
CA ALA A 379 -0.39 -11.10 21.69
C ALA A 379 -0.76 -12.31 20.84
N MET A 380 0.09 -13.33 20.84
CA MET A 380 -0.15 -14.56 20.10
C MET A 380 -1.35 -15.34 20.64
N GLU A 381 -1.49 -15.41 21.96
CA GLU A 381 -2.65 -16.06 22.60
C GLU A 381 -3.93 -15.26 22.38
N ALA A 382 -3.90 -13.93 22.51
CA ALA A 382 -5.05 -13.08 22.23
C ALA A 382 -5.52 -13.22 20.78
N PHE A 383 -4.58 -13.25 19.83
CA PHE A 383 -4.87 -13.48 18.43
C PHE A 383 -5.46 -14.87 18.16
N ALA A 384 -4.90 -15.92 18.76
CA ALA A 384 -5.42 -17.28 18.62
C ALA A 384 -6.83 -17.43 19.20
N ARG A 385 -7.14 -16.76 20.31
CA ARG A 385 -8.50 -16.73 20.89
C ARG A 385 -9.52 -16.13 19.94
N LEU A 386 -9.16 -15.07 19.21
CA LEU A 386 -10.03 -14.48 18.19
C LEU A 386 -10.32 -15.43 17.02
N LEU A 387 -9.43 -16.40 16.75
CA LEU A 387 -9.62 -17.47 15.77
C LEU A 387 -10.27 -18.73 16.38
N GLY A 388 -10.78 -18.65 17.61
CA GLY A 388 -11.46 -19.75 18.30
C GLY A 388 -10.53 -20.78 18.97
N VAL A 389 -9.24 -20.49 19.08
CA VAL A 389 -8.25 -21.39 19.72
C VAL A 389 -7.91 -20.85 21.12
N ASN A 390 -8.47 -21.50 22.15
CA ASN A 390 -8.25 -21.17 23.56
C ASN A 390 -7.20 -22.10 24.19
N ALA A 391 -5.96 -22.03 23.71
CA ALA A 391 -4.84 -22.82 24.23
C ALA A 391 -3.56 -21.97 24.25
N PRO A 392 -2.61 -22.24 25.17
CA PRO A 392 -1.27 -21.65 25.11
C PRO A 392 -0.58 -21.99 23.80
N LEU A 393 0.27 -21.10 23.29
CA LEU A 393 1.06 -21.30 22.08
C LEU A 393 2.56 -21.43 22.42
N PRO A 394 3.01 -22.51 23.08
CA PRO A 394 4.41 -22.70 23.40
C PRO A 394 5.26 -22.79 22.12
N LEU A 395 6.52 -22.34 22.23
CA LEU A 395 7.50 -22.47 21.17
C LEU A 395 8.47 -23.62 21.49
N SER A 396 8.41 -24.68 20.70
CA SER A 396 9.10 -25.96 20.89
C SER A 396 10.61 -25.87 20.66
N GLY A 397 11.41 -26.71 21.32
CA GLY A 397 12.86 -26.78 21.11
C GLY A 397 13.26 -27.14 19.67
N GLU A 398 12.40 -27.85 18.93
CA GLU A 398 12.65 -28.40 17.60
C GLU A 398 12.66 -27.31 16.53
N VAL A 399 13.83 -26.99 15.99
CA VAL A 399 14.00 -26.01 14.90
C VAL A 399 13.92 -26.73 13.56
N PRO A 400 13.15 -26.23 12.57
CA PRO A 400 13.12 -26.84 11.24
C PRO A 400 14.50 -26.78 10.58
N VAL A 401 14.89 -27.86 9.91
CA VAL A 401 16.18 -27.97 9.23
C VAL A 401 16.01 -27.71 7.74
N GLU A 402 16.76 -26.73 7.22
CA GLU A 402 16.78 -26.35 5.80
C GLU A 402 17.27 -27.51 4.92
N ARG A 403 16.50 -27.84 3.88
CA ARG A 403 16.80 -28.91 2.92
C ARG A 403 17.26 -28.38 1.55
N ARG A 404 17.07 -27.10 1.27
CA ARG A 404 17.55 -26.48 0.03
C ARG A 404 19.06 -26.29 0.10
N ARG A 405 19.78 -26.68 -0.96
CA ARG A 405 21.25 -26.65 -0.98
C ARG A 405 21.83 -25.33 -1.47
N SER A 406 21.16 -24.69 -2.42
CA SER A 406 21.67 -23.53 -3.15
C SER A 406 20.68 -22.36 -3.18
N PHE A 407 19.76 -22.30 -2.20
CA PHE A 407 18.72 -21.30 -2.19
C PHE A 407 19.28 -19.92 -1.84
N ASP A 408 19.04 -18.95 -2.74
CA ASP A 408 19.35 -17.55 -2.51
C ASP A 408 18.04 -16.72 -2.38
N PRO A 409 17.72 -16.19 -1.18
CA PRO A 409 16.56 -15.30 -1.01
C PRO A 409 16.66 -14.02 -1.84
N ALA A 410 17.87 -13.56 -2.19
CA ALA A 410 18.08 -12.38 -3.03
C ALA A 410 17.55 -12.59 -4.47
N GLU A 411 17.72 -13.79 -5.04
CA GLU A 411 17.17 -14.09 -6.37
C GLU A 411 15.64 -14.18 -6.36
N ARG A 412 15.03 -14.65 -5.26
CA ARG A 412 13.57 -14.52 -5.06
C ARG A 412 13.17 -13.05 -5.03
N GLN A 413 13.93 -12.23 -4.30
CA GLN A 413 13.62 -10.81 -4.18
C GLN A 413 13.67 -10.07 -5.51
N LYS A 414 14.72 -10.31 -6.30
CA LYS A 414 14.87 -9.80 -7.67
C LYS A 414 13.65 -10.14 -8.54
N ARG A 415 13.19 -11.39 -8.52
CA ARG A 415 11.99 -11.80 -9.29
C ARG A 415 10.75 -11.02 -8.86
N GLN A 416 10.57 -10.82 -7.56
CA GLN A 416 9.41 -10.12 -7.01
C GLN A 416 9.42 -8.63 -7.35
N VAL A 417 10.58 -7.96 -7.25
CA VAL A 417 10.76 -6.56 -7.67
C VAL A 417 10.48 -6.42 -9.16
N LYS A 418 11.11 -7.25 -10.00
CA LYS A 418 10.95 -7.17 -11.46
C LYS A 418 9.55 -7.55 -11.93
N ALA A 419 8.84 -8.43 -11.23
CA ALA A 419 7.43 -8.71 -11.52
C ALA A 419 6.56 -7.45 -11.34
N LEU A 420 6.76 -6.70 -10.25
CA LEU A 420 6.03 -5.46 -10.01
C LEU A 420 6.43 -4.34 -10.97
N GLU A 421 7.73 -4.18 -11.24
CA GLU A 421 8.23 -3.22 -12.24
C GLU A 421 7.61 -3.50 -13.60
N ASN A 422 7.68 -4.74 -14.08
CA ASN A 422 7.11 -5.14 -15.37
C ASN A 422 5.59 -4.92 -15.41
N HIS A 423 4.89 -5.16 -14.31
CA HIS A 423 3.46 -4.89 -14.20
C HIS A 423 3.15 -3.40 -14.33
N VAL A 424 3.85 -2.53 -13.59
CA VAL A 424 3.68 -1.08 -13.70
C VAL A 424 4.00 -0.59 -15.11
N GLN A 425 5.08 -1.08 -15.72
CA GLN A 425 5.44 -0.71 -17.11
C GLN A 425 4.38 -1.16 -18.13
N ARG A 426 3.71 -2.30 -17.91
CA ARG A 426 2.53 -2.68 -18.73
C ARG A 426 1.37 -1.70 -18.54
N LEU A 427 1.08 -1.25 -17.32
CA LEU A 427 0.04 -0.23 -17.07
C LEU A 427 0.34 1.08 -17.80
N VAL A 428 1.60 1.54 -17.77
CA VAL A 428 2.03 2.75 -18.49
C VAL A 428 1.77 2.61 -19.99
N ARG A 429 2.22 1.51 -20.59
CA ARG A 429 2.02 1.23 -22.03
C ARG A 429 0.54 1.13 -22.40
N ALA A 430 -0.30 0.56 -21.53
CA ALA A 430 -1.74 0.45 -21.75
C ALA A 430 -2.53 1.73 -21.43
N SER A 431 -1.88 2.76 -20.86
CA SER A 431 -2.57 3.93 -20.30
C SER A 431 -3.34 4.74 -21.33
N GLU A 432 -2.86 4.79 -22.58
CA GLU A 432 -3.55 5.41 -23.70
C GLU A 432 -4.92 4.78 -23.93
N HIS A 433 -4.98 3.46 -24.11
CA HIS A 433 -6.24 2.74 -24.30
C HIS A 433 -7.20 2.87 -23.11
N VAL A 434 -6.67 3.00 -21.89
CA VAL A 434 -7.51 3.27 -20.71
C VAL A 434 -8.14 4.66 -20.81
N ARG A 435 -7.36 5.70 -21.15
CA ARG A 435 -7.87 7.07 -21.33
C ARG A 435 -8.86 7.15 -22.50
N GLU A 436 -8.59 6.47 -23.60
CA GLU A 436 -9.49 6.43 -24.75
C GLU A 436 -10.85 5.83 -24.39
N ARG A 437 -10.86 4.64 -23.76
CA ARG A 437 -12.11 3.97 -23.33
C ARG A 437 -12.88 4.76 -22.28
N PHE A 438 -12.15 5.43 -21.37
CA PHE A 438 -12.76 6.21 -20.30
C PHE A 438 -13.39 7.51 -20.82
N PHE A 439 -12.66 8.24 -21.67
CA PHE A 439 -13.01 9.58 -22.12
C PHE A 439 -13.35 9.63 -23.61
N LEU A 440 -12.35 9.41 -24.48
CA LEU A 440 -12.47 9.68 -25.92
C LEU A 440 -13.64 8.94 -26.57
N TYR A 441 -13.71 7.63 -26.43
CA TYR A 441 -14.75 6.80 -27.04
C TYR A 441 -16.13 6.96 -26.39
N LYS A 442 -16.22 7.68 -25.27
CA LYS A 442 -17.50 8.07 -24.66
C LYS A 442 -18.02 9.39 -25.21
N VAL A 443 -17.11 10.35 -25.49
CA VAL A 443 -17.48 11.67 -26.03
C VAL A 443 -17.53 11.72 -27.56
N ALA A 444 -16.77 10.85 -28.22
CA ALA A 444 -16.74 10.65 -29.67
C ALA A 444 -16.72 9.14 -30.01
N PRO A 445 -17.87 8.44 -29.85
CA PRO A 445 -17.97 7.00 -30.12
C PRO A 445 -17.57 6.61 -31.55
N GLU A 446 -17.73 7.51 -32.51
CA GLU A 446 -17.32 7.33 -33.91
C GLU A 446 -15.83 7.02 -34.09
N LEU A 447 -14.97 7.38 -33.12
CA LEU A 447 -13.53 7.10 -33.16
C LEU A 447 -13.18 5.72 -32.62
N ALA A 448 -14.11 5.02 -31.95
CA ALA A 448 -13.83 3.72 -31.33
C ALA A 448 -13.60 2.59 -32.34
N ASP A 449 -14.19 2.73 -33.53
CA ASP A 449 -14.13 1.75 -34.61
C ASP A 449 -13.11 2.14 -35.70
N GLU A 450 -12.34 3.21 -35.51
CA GLU A 450 -11.32 3.62 -36.47
C GLU A 450 -10.17 2.60 -36.50
N THR A 451 -10.10 1.84 -37.60
CA THR A 451 -8.97 0.95 -37.88
C THR A 451 -7.84 1.72 -38.54
N TRP A 452 -6.61 1.27 -38.31
CA TRP A 452 -5.44 1.78 -39.03
C TRP A 452 -5.69 1.84 -40.54
N THR A 453 -5.43 3.00 -41.15
CA THR A 453 -5.64 3.26 -42.57
C THR A 453 -4.43 3.97 -43.17
N LYS A 454 -4.23 3.80 -44.49
CA LYS A 454 -3.21 4.54 -45.27
C LYS A 454 -3.75 5.83 -45.85
N GLU A 455 -5.03 6.16 -45.61
CA GLU A 455 -5.64 7.36 -46.13
C GLU A 455 -4.93 8.62 -45.62
N LEU A 456 -4.65 9.56 -46.54
CA LEU A 456 -3.96 10.81 -46.19
C LEU A 456 -4.84 11.76 -45.38
N ARG A 457 -6.17 11.61 -45.46
CA ARG A 457 -7.14 12.51 -44.83
C ARG A 457 -8.22 11.70 -44.15
N HIS A 458 -8.43 11.98 -42.87
CA HIS A 458 -9.51 11.41 -42.08
C HIS A 458 -10.74 12.31 -42.16
N ARG A 459 -11.91 11.71 -41.92
CA ARG A 459 -13.16 12.46 -41.78
C ARG A 459 -13.05 13.42 -40.60
N THR A 460 -13.35 14.70 -40.81
CA THR A 460 -13.44 15.68 -39.73
C THR A 460 -14.86 15.72 -39.16
N TYR A 461 -14.95 15.78 -37.84
CA TYR A 461 -16.22 15.86 -37.12
C TYR A 461 -16.40 17.27 -36.53
N PRO A 462 -17.62 17.84 -36.53
CA PRO A 462 -17.91 19.10 -35.85
C PRO A 462 -17.61 18.99 -34.33
N PRO A 463 -17.02 20.03 -33.71
CA PRO A 463 -16.55 19.95 -32.32
C PRO A 463 -17.67 20.01 -31.28
N ASP A 464 -18.88 20.44 -31.65
CA ASP A 464 -19.95 20.77 -30.68
C ASP A 464 -20.32 19.59 -29.78
N LYS A 465 -20.46 18.39 -30.35
CA LYS A 465 -20.77 17.17 -29.59
C LYS A 465 -19.65 16.79 -28.63
N PHE A 466 -18.40 16.90 -29.09
CA PHE A 466 -17.23 16.62 -28.28
C PHE A 466 -17.11 17.60 -27.11
N ILE A 467 -17.31 18.90 -27.36
CA ILE A 467 -17.29 19.95 -26.34
C ILE A 467 -18.37 19.68 -25.29
N GLU A 468 -19.60 19.38 -25.73
CA GLU A 468 -20.71 19.09 -24.81
C GLU A 468 -20.45 17.84 -23.97
N GLY A 469 -20.08 16.73 -24.62
CA GLY A 469 -19.76 15.47 -23.94
C GLY A 469 -18.60 15.58 -22.95
N SER A 470 -17.64 16.47 -23.22
CA SER A 470 -16.47 16.70 -22.36
C SER A 470 -16.78 17.46 -21.08
N LYS A 471 -17.92 18.14 -20.96
CA LYS A 471 -18.25 18.96 -19.77
C LYS A 471 -18.30 18.14 -18.49
N TRP A 472 -18.90 16.95 -18.54
CA TRP A 472 -18.97 16.05 -17.38
C TRP A 472 -17.56 15.61 -16.94
N TYR A 473 -16.72 15.21 -17.89
CA TYR A 473 -15.34 14.77 -17.61
C TYR A 473 -14.49 15.88 -17.03
N ARG A 474 -14.63 17.12 -17.52
CA ARG A 474 -13.94 18.28 -16.95
C ARG A 474 -14.32 18.49 -15.49
N GLN A 475 -15.60 18.37 -15.15
CA GLN A 475 -16.05 18.48 -13.76
C GLN A 475 -15.59 17.30 -12.92
N TYR A 476 -15.61 16.09 -13.47
CA TYR A 476 -15.15 14.88 -12.80
C TYR A 476 -13.67 14.97 -12.45
N LEU A 477 -12.80 15.21 -13.44
CA LEU A 477 -11.33 15.30 -13.27
C LEU A 477 -10.88 16.48 -12.39
N TRP A 478 -11.74 17.47 -12.19
CA TRP A 478 -11.47 18.56 -11.25
C TRP A 478 -11.81 18.18 -9.80
N LYS A 479 -12.82 17.30 -9.60
CA LYS A 479 -13.34 16.94 -8.28
C LYS A 479 -12.71 15.68 -7.70
N GLU A 480 -12.44 14.71 -8.57
CA GLU A 480 -11.90 13.38 -8.28
C GLU A 480 -10.44 13.30 -8.73
#